data_AF-A0A8W8LDQ9-F1
#
_entry.id   AF-A0A8W8LDQ9-F1
#
_cell.length_a   1.000
_cell.length_b   1.000
_cell.length_c   1.000
_cell.angle_alpha   90.00
_cell.angle_beta   90.00
_cell.angle_gamma   90.00
#
_symmetry.space_group_name_H-M   'P 1'
#
loop_
_entity.id
_entity.type
_entity.pdbx_description
1 polymer ?
#
loop_
_entity_poly.entity_id
_entity_poly.type
_entity_poly.pdbx_seq_one_letter_code
_entity_poly.pdbx_strand_id
1 'polypeptide(L)'
;SGKTPRDLKNFDDLSDANKYMIRSLEKEKQMLQGQMRDIEWRLDQESKAYHKANDERKTYSLEINSTKGSINDFSTRTKLSSSRDALDTIPGSRTPRSMGNIPEDQRILDPKHGPIKKAAAVKSLPSLETT
;
A
#
# COMPACT_ATOMS: atom_id res chain seq x y z
N SER A 1 -37.14 -7.90 -81.77
CA SER A 1 -36.87 -8.44 -80.43
C SER A 1 -37.51 -7.50 -79.41
N GLY A 2 -38.64 -7.89 -78.83
CA GLY A 2 -39.48 -7.04 -77.98
C GLY A 2 -39.01 -7.08 -76.52
N LYS A 3 -38.85 -5.91 -75.89
CA LYS A 3 -38.56 -5.80 -74.46
C LYS A 3 -39.84 -6.12 -73.69
N THR A 4 -39.78 -7.11 -72.80
CA THR A 4 -40.88 -7.51 -71.93
C THR A 4 -41.13 -6.46 -70.83
N PRO A 5 -42.38 -6.03 -70.58
CA PRO A 5 -42.71 -5.05 -69.53
C PRO A 5 -42.52 -5.53 -68.07
N ARG A 6 -41.95 -6.73 -67.83
CA ARG A 6 -41.82 -7.33 -66.49
C ARG A 6 -40.57 -6.87 -65.73
N ASP A 7 -39.53 -6.44 -66.43
CA ASP A 7 -38.24 -6.12 -65.79
C ASP A 7 -38.21 -4.75 -65.10
N LEU A 8 -39.22 -3.91 -65.34
CA LEU A 8 -39.32 -2.57 -64.72
C LEU A 8 -39.99 -2.59 -63.34
N LYS A 9 -40.71 -3.66 -62.96
CA LYS A 9 -41.37 -3.75 -61.65
C LYS A 9 -40.45 -4.17 -60.51
N ASN A 10 -39.32 -4.80 -60.81
CA ASN A 10 -38.38 -5.26 -59.78
C ASN A 10 -37.47 -4.13 -59.24
N PHE A 11 -37.32 -3.02 -59.97
CA PHE A 11 -36.52 -1.88 -59.51
C PHE A 11 -37.23 -1.04 -58.42
N ASP A 12 -38.57 -0.95 -58.47
CA ASP A 12 -39.35 -0.23 -57.44
C ASP A 12 -39.40 -0.98 -56.10
N ASP A 13 -39.43 -2.32 -56.12
CA ASP A 13 -39.43 -3.15 -54.90
C ASP A 13 -38.09 -3.06 -54.15
N LEU A 14 -36.97 -2.93 -54.88
CA LEU A 14 -35.65 -2.67 -54.31
C LEU A 14 -35.48 -1.24 -53.78
N SER A 15 -36.19 -0.28 -54.37
CA SER A 15 -36.18 1.13 -53.94
C SER A 15 -36.81 1.30 -52.55
N ASP A 16 -37.92 0.61 -52.27
CA ASP A 16 -38.56 0.63 -50.95
C ASP A 16 -37.81 -0.23 -49.93
N ALA A 17 -37.29 -1.39 -50.32
CA ALA A 17 -36.41 -2.21 -49.47
C ALA A 17 -35.20 -1.41 -48.95
N ASN A 18 -34.63 -0.53 -49.78
CA ASN A 18 -33.53 0.36 -49.40
C ASN A 18 -33.95 1.38 -48.32
N LYS A 19 -35.15 1.97 -48.41
CA LYS A 19 -35.64 2.98 -47.44
C LYS A 19 -35.91 2.37 -46.07
N TYR A 20 -36.50 1.19 -46.01
CA TYR A 20 -36.73 0.48 -44.76
C TYR A 20 -35.43 0.02 -44.11
N MET A 21 -34.48 -0.46 -44.92
CA MET A 21 -33.14 -0.84 -44.45
C MET A 21 -32.41 0.36 -43.84
N ILE A 22 -32.39 1.51 -44.54
CA ILE A 22 -31.77 2.75 -44.04
C ILE A 22 -32.37 3.17 -42.70
N ARG A 23 -33.72 3.20 -42.58
CA ARG A 23 -34.37 3.56 -41.30
C ARG A 23 -34.05 2.57 -40.18
N SER A 24 -33.94 1.28 -40.49
CA SER A 24 -33.57 0.25 -39.51
C SER A 24 -32.14 0.47 -39.01
N LEU A 25 -31.20 0.72 -39.92
CA LEU A 25 -29.81 1.00 -39.59
C LEU A 25 -29.65 2.31 -38.80
N GLU A 26 -30.43 3.35 -39.11
CA GLU A 26 -30.44 4.59 -38.34
C GLU A 26 -30.92 4.38 -36.91
N LYS A 27 -31.98 3.58 -36.71
CA LYS A 27 -32.45 3.21 -35.37
C LYS A 27 -31.41 2.40 -34.61
N GLU A 28 -30.81 1.41 -35.25
CA GLU A 28 -29.76 0.59 -34.65
C GLU A 28 -28.55 1.43 -34.26
N LYS A 29 -28.09 2.32 -35.15
CA LYS A 29 -27.03 3.29 -34.86
C LYS A 29 -27.35 4.12 -33.61
N GLN A 30 -28.56 4.68 -33.52
CA GLN A 30 -28.96 5.47 -32.35
C GLN A 30 -28.99 4.64 -31.07
N MET A 31 -29.46 3.39 -31.16
CA MET A 31 -29.47 2.47 -30.02
C MET A 31 -28.05 2.13 -29.56
N LEU A 32 -27.15 1.78 -30.48
CA LEU A 32 -25.74 1.49 -30.18
C LEU A 32 -25.02 2.70 -29.60
N GLN A 33 -25.27 3.90 -30.14
CA GLN A 33 -24.73 5.15 -29.57
C GLN A 33 -25.26 5.44 -28.16
N GLY A 34 -26.50 5.04 -27.86
CA GLY A 34 -27.05 5.10 -26.51
C GLY A 34 -26.35 4.12 -25.57
N GLN A 35 -26.20 2.87 -25.98
CA GLN A 35 -25.50 1.83 -25.22
C GLN A 35 -24.04 2.20 -24.94
N MET A 36 -23.35 2.76 -25.93
CA MET A 36 -21.97 3.22 -25.77
C MET A 36 -21.87 4.28 -24.66
N ARG A 37 -22.75 5.29 -24.68
CA ARG A 37 -22.79 6.33 -23.63
C ARG A 37 -23.12 5.77 -22.24
N ASP A 38 -24.03 4.80 -22.17
CA ASP A 38 -24.37 4.14 -20.89
C ASP A 38 -23.17 3.38 -20.32
N ILE A 39 -22.46 2.63 -21.17
CA ILE A 39 -21.26 1.89 -20.77
C ILE A 39 -20.15 2.87 -20.33
N GLU A 40 -19.92 3.94 -21.08
CA GLU A 40 -18.96 4.99 -20.72
C GLU A 40 -19.29 5.60 -19.36
N TRP A 41 -20.57 5.92 -19.12
CA TRP A 41 -21.02 6.46 -17.84
C TRP A 41 -20.82 5.47 -16.69
N ARG A 42 -21.19 4.20 -16.87
CA ARG A 42 -20.99 3.16 -15.87
C ARG A 42 -19.50 2.96 -15.53
N LEU A 43 -18.64 2.98 -16.54
CA LEU A 43 -17.20 2.85 -16.36
C LEU A 43 -16.62 4.03 -15.56
N ASP A 44 -17.06 5.26 -15.84
CA ASP A 44 -16.67 6.44 -15.08
C ASP A 44 -17.10 6.35 -13.61
N GLN A 45 -18.32 5.89 -13.35
CA GLN A 45 -18.81 5.70 -11.98
C GLN A 45 -18.03 4.59 -11.24
N GLU A 46 -17.79 3.46 -11.90
CA GLU A 46 -17.03 2.35 -11.32
C GLU A 46 -15.58 2.77 -11.03
N SER A 47 -14.94 3.50 -11.94
CA SER A 47 -13.59 4.04 -11.76
C SER A 47 -13.52 4.97 -10.52
N LYS A 48 -14.48 5.89 -10.40
CA LYS A 48 -14.57 6.78 -9.22
C LYS A 48 -14.76 6.00 -7.92
N ALA A 49 -15.65 5.02 -7.91
CA ALA A 49 -15.90 4.17 -6.74
C ALA A 49 -14.66 3.36 -6.36
N TYR A 50 -13.98 2.78 -7.35
CA TYR A 50 -12.74 2.03 -7.15
C TYR A 50 -11.64 2.90 -6.55
N HIS A 51 -11.40 4.09 -7.12
CA HIS A 51 -10.37 4.99 -6.62
C HIS A 51 -10.65 5.43 -5.18
N LYS A 52 -11.91 5.78 -4.88
CA LYS A 52 -12.33 6.12 -3.51
C LYS A 52 -12.05 4.97 -2.53
N ALA A 53 -12.52 3.76 -2.84
CA ALA A 53 -12.32 2.59 -1.98
C ALA A 53 -10.84 2.22 -1.82
N ASN A 54 -10.05 2.35 -2.89
CA ASN A 54 -8.62 2.07 -2.84
C ASN A 54 -7.85 3.09 -1.99
N ASP A 55 -8.24 4.36 -2.03
CA ASP A 55 -7.61 5.39 -1.19
C ASP A 55 -8.00 5.20 0.29
N GLU A 56 -9.25 4.85 0.59
CA GLU A 56 -9.66 4.42 1.94
C GLU A 56 -8.83 3.22 2.43
N ARG A 57 -8.65 2.20 1.59
CA ARG A 57 -7.81 1.03 1.92
C ARG A 57 -6.37 1.41 2.21
N LYS A 58 -5.77 2.34 1.44
CA LYS A 58 -4.41 2.83 1.70
C LYS A 58 -4.35 3.55 3.05
N THR A 59 -5.32 4.40 3.36
CA THR A 59 -5.42 5.10 4.65
C THR A 59 -5.43 4.10 5.80
N TYR A 60 -6.31 3.10 5.77
CA TYR A 60 -6.33 2.07 6.81
C TYR A 60 -5.01 1.28 6.90
N SER A 61 -4.37 1.00 5.75
CA SER A 61 -3.08 0.31 5.75
C SER A 61 -1.99 1.13 6.46
N LEU A 62 -1.99 2.45 6.28
CA LEU A 62 -1.07 3.36 6.97
C LEU A 62 -1.36 3.42 8.47
N GLU A 63 -2.63 3.53 8.87
CA GLU A 63 -3.03 3.55 10.28
C GLU A 63 -2.67 2.25 11.01
N ILE A 64 -2.88 1.10 10.37
CA ILE A 64 -2.49 -0.21 10.91
C ILE A 64 -0.97 -0.27 11.10
N ASN A 65 -0.20 0.16 10.11
CA ASN A 65 1.26 0.14 10.20
C ASN A 65 1.79 1.10 11.28
N SER A 66 1.21 2.30 11.38
CA SER A 66 1.52 3.26 12.44
C SER A 66 1.22 2.65 13.82
N THR A 67 0.03 2.08 14.01
CA THR A 67 -0.39 1.45 15.27
C THR A 67 0.52 0.28 15.64
N LYS A 68 0.89 -0.57 14.67
CA LYS A 68 1.84 -1.68 14.89
C LYS A 68 3.20 -1.18 15.36
N GLY A 69 3.70 -0.10 14.76
CA GLY A 69 4.93 0.57 15.20
C GLY A 69 4.82 1.01 16.67
N SER A 70 3.77 1.74 17.02
CA SER A 70 3.53 2.20 18.39
C SER A 70 3.42 1.06 19.40
N ILE A 71 2.76 -0.06 19.05
CA ILE A 71 2.67 -1.26 19.91
C ILE A 71 4.05 -1.87 20.12
N ASN A 72 4.88 -1.96 19.07
CA ASN A 72 6.23 -2.49 19.19
C ASN A 72 7.11 -1.61 20.10
N ASP A 73 7.03 -0.29 19.94
CA ASP A 73 7.75 0.67 20.79
C ASP A 73 7.27 0.59 22.25
N PHE A 74 5.96 0.43 22.47
CA PHE A 74 5.41 0.24 23.81
C PHE A 74 5.90 -1.09 24.42
N SER A 75 5.83 -2.20 23.68
CA SER A 75 6.27 -3.52 24.14
C SER A 75 7.76 -3.55 24.47
N THR A 76 8.61 -2.94 23.64
CA THR A 76 10.06 -2.84 23.91
C THR A 76 10.33 -1.98 25.15
N ARG A 77 9.66 -0.84 25.32
CA ARG A 77 9.79 0.01 26.52
C ARG A 77 9.33 -0.71 27.79
N THR A 78 8.22 -1.45 27.76
CA THR A 78 7.71 -2.19 28.91
C THR A 78 8.60 -3.38 29.28
N LYS A 79 9.18 -4.08 28.30
CA LYS A 79 10.18 -5.12 28.56
C LYS A 79 11.44 -4.55 29.22
N LEU A 80 11.90 -3.38 28.76
CA LEU A 80 13.02 -2.68 29.38
C LEU A 80 12.68 -2.21 30.80
N SER A 81 11.48 -1.69 31.08
CA SER A 81 11.10 -1.28 32.44
C SER A 81 10.92 -2.49 33.38
N SER A 82 10.31 -3.58 32.91
CA SER A 82 10.12 -4.80 33.71
C SER A 82 11.45 -5.49 34.03
N SER A 83 12.43 -5.43 33.12
CA SER A 83 13.79 -5.92 33.41
C SER A 83 14.51 -5.08 34.48
N ARG A 84 14.10 -3.81 34.65
CA ARG A 84 14.65 -2.89 35.65
C ARG A 84 14.03 -3.11 37.02
N ASP A 85 12.73 -3.41 37.09
CA ASP A 85 12.02 -3.79 38.33
C ASP A 85 12.34 -5.22 38.80
N ALA A 86 12.54 -6.18 37.88
CA ALA A 86 12.91 -7.55 38.22
C ALA A 86 14.32 -7.66 38.85
N LEU A 87 15.20 -6.69 38.61
CA LEU A 87 16.51 -6.63 39.25
C LEU A 87 16.44 -6.15 40.71
N ASP A 88 15.38 -5.44 41.10
CA ASP A 88 15.22 -4.86 42.44
C ASP A 88 14.59 -5.83 43.46
N THR A 89 14.14 -7.01 43.01
CA THR A 89 13.41 -7.99 43.84
C THR A 89 14.29 -9.12 44.40
N ILE A 90 15.60 -9.18 44.09
CA ILE A 90 16.49 -10.20 44.69
C ILE A 90 17.08 -9.65 46.00
N PRO A 91 16.64 -10.12 47.19
CA PRO A 91 17.22 -9.70 48.46
C PRO A 91 18.58 -10.41 48.60
N GLY A 92 19.65 -9.73 48.20
CA GLY A 92 21.03 -10.24 48.37
C GLY A 92 21.96 -10.01 47.18
N SER A 93 21.45 -9.71 45.98
CA SER A 93 22.30 -9.39 44.82
C SER A 93 22.52 -7.89 44.66
N ARG A 94 23.03 -7.23 45.71
CA ARG A 94 23.63 -5.91 45.57
C ARG A 94 24.99 -6.05 44.88
N THR A 95 24.98 -6.25 43.56
CA THR A 95 26.11 -5.72 42.79
C THR A 95 25.96 -4.20 42.79
N PRO A 96 26.99 -3.42 43.14
CA PRO A 96 26.90 -1.97 43.31
C PRO A 96 26.86 -1.24 41.96
N ARG A 97 26.10 -1.76 40.98
CA ARG A 97 25.97 -1.17 39.65
C ARG A 97 24.89 -0.07 39.56
N SER A 98 24.19 0.22 40.66
CA SER A 98 23.11 1.20 40.71
C SER A 98 23.36 2.35 41.71
N MET A 99 24.56 2.95 41.68
CA MET A 99 24.78 4.29 42.25
C MET A 99 25.28 5.20 41.11
N GLY A 100 24.37 5.52 40.21
CA GLY A 100 24.62 6.24 38.97
C GLY A 100 24.74 7.74 39.16
N ASN A 101 25.87 8.20 39.72
CA ASN A 101 26.27 9.61 39.68
C ASN A 101 27.69 9.80 39.08
N ILE A 102 28.36 8.71 38.67
CA ILE A 102 29.73 8.74 38.16
C ILE A 102 29.70 8.58 36.63
N PRO A 103 30.17 9.59 35.87
CA PRO A 103 30.34 9.51 34.42
C PRO A 103 31.13 8.27 34.01
N GLU A 104 30.87 7.75 32.81
CA GLU A 104 31.44 6.47 32.38
C GLU A 104 32.97 6.45 32.34
N ASP A 105 33.59 7.60 32.02
CA ASP A 105 35.04 7.80 32.00
C ASP A 105 35.68 7.91 33.40
N GLN A 106 34.85 7.94 34.44
CA GLN A 106 35.26 8.02 35.84
C GLN A 106 35.01 6.71 36.60
N ARG A 107 34.53 5.68 35.92
CA ARG A 107 34.31 4.36 36.52
C ARG A 107 35.66 3.68 36.73
N ILE A 108 35.87 3.15 37.92
CA ILE A 108 37.08 2.41 38.30
C ILE A 108 36.68 0.95 38.41
N LEU A 109 37.18 0.10 37.50
CA LEU A 109 36.91 -1.34 37.52
C LEU A 109 37.84 -2.08 38.50
N ASP A 110 39.10 -1.64 38.57
CA ASP A 110 40.09 -2.11 39.53
C ASP A 110 40.68 -0.89 40.28
N PRO A 111 40.62 -0.87 41.63
CA PRO A 111 41.19 0.22 42.44
C PRO A 111 42.66 0.54 42.15
N LYS A 112 43.45 -0.42 41.65
CA LYS A 112 44.87 -0.21 41.31
C LYS A 112 45.08 0.49 39.97
N HIS A 113 44.09 0.48 39.08
CA HIS A 113 44.23 0.91 37.68
C HIS A 113 43.54 2.24 37.34
N GLY A 114 42.83 2.85 38.30
CA GLY A 114 42.24 4.19 38.15
C GLY A 114 41.07 4.28 37.15
N PRO A 115 40.61 5.51 36.85
CA PRO A 115 39.48 5.75 35.95
C PRO A 115 39.68 5.23 34.52
N ILE A 116 38.63 4.63 33.94
CA ILE A 116 38.65 4.08 32.58
C ILE A 116 38.78 5.20 31.55
N LYS A 117 39.85 5.19 30.75
CA LYS A 117 40.02 6.06 29.58
C LYS A 117 39.35 5.41 28.37
N LYS A 118 38.41 6.08 27.70
CA LYS A 118 37.77 5.61 26.45
C LYS A 118 38.83 5.55 25.33
N ALA A 119 39.45 4.39 25.15
CA ALA A 119 40.30 4.11 24.00
C ALA A 119 39.79 2.86 23.29
N ALA A 120 38.92 3.05 22.30
CA ALA A 120 38.56 2.01 21.35
C ALA A 120 38.44 2.63 19.96
N ALA A 121 39.59 2.91 19.33
CA ALA A 121 39.65 3.17 17.90
C ALA A 121 39.81 1.82 17.18
N VAL A 122 38.69 1.19 16.81
CA VAL A 122 38.70 0.03 15.92
C VAL A 122 38.86 0.56 14.50
N LYS A 123 40.00 0.26 13.86
CA LYS A 123 40.38 0.86 12.57
C LYS A 123 39.54 0.32 11.39
N SER A 124 38.97 -0.86 11.53
CA SER A 124 37.96 -1.41 10.62
C SER A 124 37.30 -2.64 11.26
N LEU A 125 36.01 -2.83 10.99
CA LEU A 125 35.25 -4.00 11.42
C LEU A 125 35.45 -5.17 10.42
N PRO A 126 35.34 -6.42 10.87
CA PRO A 126 35.42 -7.58 9.98
C PRO A 126 34.27 -7.59 8.96
N SER A 127 34.57 -7.98 7.73
CA SER A 127 33.59 -8.11 6.64
C SER A 127 32.64 -9.28 6.92
N LEU A 128 31.37 -9.11 6.56
CA LEU A 128 30.37 -10.16 6.62
C LEU A 128 30.33 -10.89 5.28
N GLU A 129 30.46 -12.21 5.30
CA GLU A 129 30.31 -13.06 4.11
C GLU A 129 28.83 -13.11 3.71
N THR A 130 28.52 -12.69 2.49
CA THR A 130 27.18 -12.83 1.90
C THR A 130 27.01 -14.23 1.33
N THR A 131 26.05 -15.01 1.87
CA THR A 131 25.55 -16.24 1.24
C THR A 131 24.38 -15.92 0.32
#